data_AF-A0A918Q5C7-F1
#
_entry.id   AF-A0A918Q5C7-F1
#
_cell.length_a   1.000
_cell.length_b   1.000
_cell.length_c   1.000
_cell.angle_alpha   90.00
_cell.angle_beta   90.00
_cell.angle_gamma   90.00
#
_symmetry.space_group_name_H-M   'P 1'
#
loop_
_entity.id
_entity.type
_entity.pdbx_description
1 polymer ?
#
loop_
_entity_poly.entity_id
_entity_poly.type
_entity_poly.pdbx_seq_one_letter_code
_entity_poly.pdbx_strand_id
1 'polypeptide(L)' 'MAPKADPGVVRELVNRYDTLRSHGVRHTSSSIHPRMEGIVYTLCVLTGTHEESKALAAARGLLARSDPARPPG' A
#
# COMPACT_ATOMS: atom_id res chain seq x y z
N MET A 1 -1.43 -7.08 -19.22
CA MET A 1 -0.58 -7.88 -18.31
C MET A 1 -0.78 -7.31 -16.91
N ALA A 2 -1.67 -7.89 -16.10
CA ALA A 2 -1.84 -7.44 -14.72
C ALA A 2 -0.63 -7.97 -13.94
N PRO A 3 0.23 -7.11 -13.36
CA PRO A 3 1.29 -7.61 -12.49
C PRO A 3 0.60 -8.43 -11.38
N LYS A 4 0.96 -9.71 -11.26
CA LYS A 4 0.57 -10.51 -10.09
C LYS A 4 1.31 -9.89 -8.90
N ALA A 5 0.69 -8.91 -8.27
CA ALA A 5 1.17 -8.40 -7.00
C ALA A 5 0.98 -9.50 -5.97
N ASP A 6 2.07 -10.04 -5.44
CA ASP A 6 2.00 -11.03 -4.38
C ASP A 6 1.32 -10.42 -3.14
N PRO A 7 0.21 -10.99 -2.66
CA PRO A 7 -0.59 -10.41 -1.59
C PRO A 7 0.20 -10.29 -0.27
N GLY A 8 1.17 -11.19 -0.04
CA GLY A 8 2.10 -11.07 1.10
C GLY A 8 2.99 -9.83 1.02
N VAL A 9 3.51 -9.51 -0.16
CA VAL A 9 4.34 -8.32 -0.41
C VAL A 9 3.51 -7.04 -0.24
N VAL A 10 2.28 -7.04 -0.76
CA VAL A 10 1.34 -5.91 -0.60
C VAL A 10 1.03 -5.65 0.88
N ARG A 11 0.79 -6.71 1.66
CA ARG A 11 0.54 -6.59 3.11
C ARG A 11 1.73 -6.00 3.86
N GLU A 12 2.94 -6.45 3.54
CA GLU A 12 4.16 -5.93 4.15
C GLU A 12 4.36 -4.44 3.83
N LEU A 13 4.17 -4.05 2.57
CA LEU A 13 4.30 -2.66 2.12
C LEU A 13 3.31 -1.73 2.83
N VAL A 14 2.05 -2.13 2.94
CA VAL A 14 1.02 -1.36 3.66
C VAL A 14 1.38 -1.21 5.13
N ASN A 15 1.85 -2.27 5.79
CA ASN A 15 2.25 -2.23 7.19
C ASN A 15 3.48 -1.33 7.42
N ARG A 16 4.47 -1.40 6.52
CA ARG A 16 5.66 -0.55 6.56
C ARG A 16 5.31 0.91 6.31
N TYR A 17 4.39 1.20 5.39
CA TYR A 17 3.84 2.54 5.17
C TYR A 17 3.16 3.09 6.43
N ASP A 18 2.28 2.30 7.07
CA ASP A 18 1.55 2.71 8.27
C ASP A 18 2.49 2.98 9.46
N THR A 19 3.49 2.11 9.64
CA THR A 19 4.55 2.29 10.63
C THR A 19 5.30 3.61 10.38
N LEU A 20 5.80 3.84 9.16
CA LEU A 20 6.51 5.07 8.80
C LEU A 20 5.65 6.33 8.98
N ARG A 21 4.36 6.24 8.65
CA ARG A 21 3.40 7.34 8.84
C ARG A 21 3.16 7.64 10.32
N SER A 22 3.01 6.60 11.15
CA SER A 22 2.79 6.70 12.60
C SER A 22 4.03 7.21 13.35
N HIS A 23 5.22 6.84 12.88
CA HIS A 23 6.50 7.31 13.45
C HIS A 23 6.84 8.77 13.15
N GLY A 24 5.96 9.51 12.46
CA GLY A 24 5.98 10.96 12.53
C GLY A 24 7.02 11.61 11.64
N VAL A 25 6.71 11.67 10.35
CA VAL A 25 6.86 12.93 9.64
C VAL A 25 5.48 13.25 9.11
N ARG A 26 4.78 14.13 9.83
CA ARG A 26 3.54 14.74 9.34
C ARG A 26 3.88 15.24 7.95
N HIS A 27 3.24 14.61 6.97
CA HIS A 27 3.53 14.74 5.55
C HIS A 27 3.16 16.17 5.13
N THR A 28 4.04 17.13 5.44
CA THR A 28 3.89 18.53 5.05
C THR A 28 4.34 18.64 3.60
N SER A 29 3.55 18.02 2.71
CA SER A 29 3.37 18.22 1.27
C SER A 29 4.57 18.51 0.33
N SER A 30 5.83 18.51 0.76
CA SER A 30 6.97 18.88 -0.11
C SER A 30 8.24 18.07 0.11
N SER A 31 8.27 17.14 1.07
CA SER A 31 9.40 16.21 1.20
C SER A 31 8.90 14.88 1.72
N ILE A 32 8.33 14.08 0.82
CA ILE A 32 8.17 12.65 1.07
C ILE A 32 9.58 12.12 1.35
N HIS A 33 9.77 11.41 2.46
CA HIS A 33 11.04 10.75 2.70
C HIS A 33 11.28 9.74 1.56
N PRO A 34 12.49 9.64 0.99
CA PRO A 34 12.76 8.76 -0.16
C PRO A 34 12.36 7.30 0.10
N ARG A 35 12.38 6.86 1.37
CA ARG A 35 11.88 5.55 1.79
C ARG A 35 10.35 5.40 1.65
N MET A 36 9.60 6.45 1.98
CA MET A 36 8.14 6.47 1.85
C MET A 36 7.73 6.57 0.38
N GLU A 37 8.44 7.38 -0.41
CA GLU A 37 8.20 7.51 -1.85
C GLU A 37 8.39 6.17 -2.58
N GLY A 38 9.45 5.43 -2.23
CA GLY A 38 9.68 4.09 -2.77
C GLY A 38 8.55 3.10 -2.45
N ILE A 39 7.96 3.18 -1.25
CA ILE A 39 6.83 2.31 -0.86
C ILE A 39 5.57 2.69 -1.63
N VAL A 40 5.27 3.99 -1.73
CA VAL A 40 4.09 4.50 -2.46
C VAL A 40 4.21 4.19 -3.96
N TYR A 41 5.38 4.41 -4.54
CA TYR A 41 5.66 4.09 -5.95
C TYR A 41 5.46 2.60 -6.23
N THR A 42 6.02 1.73 -5.38
CA THR A 42 5.86 0.28 -5.52
C THR A 42 4.39 -0.13 -5.40
N LEU A 43 3.66 0.40 -4.42
CA LEU A 43 2.23 0.16 -4.28
C LEU A 43 1.48 0.59 -5.54
N CYS A 44 1.71 1.80 -6.05
CA CYS A 44 1.11 2.30 -7.28
C CYS A 44 1.35 1.38 -8.48
N VAL A 45 2.58 0.91 -8.69
CA VAL A 45 2.91 0.00 -9.78
C VAL A 45 2.23 -1.36 -9.61
N LEU A 46 2.23 -1.91 -8.40
CA LEU A 46 1.62 -3.21 -8.10
C LEU A 46 0.09 -3.17 -8.22
N THR A 47 -0.55 -2.06 -7.83
CA THR A 47 -2.00 -1.90 -7.91
C THR A 47 -2.49 -1.27 -9.21
N GLY A 48 -1.58 -0.80 -10.07
CA GLY A 48 -1.90 -0.10 -11.31
C GLY A 48 -2.56 1.26 -11.08
N THR A 49 -2.22 1.94 -9.98
CA THR A 49 -2.76 3.27 -9.62
C THR A 49 -1.67 4.34 -9.74
N HIS A 50 -2.06 5.61 -9.66
CA HIS A 50 -1.14 6.75 -9.76
C HIS A 50 -1.16 7.67 -8.53
N GLU A 51 -1.99 7.37 -7.52
CA GLU A 51 -2.12 8.18 -6.30
C GLU A 51 -2.00 7.28 -5.07
N GLU A 52 -1.32 7.77 -4.02
CA GLU A 52 -1.11 7.05 -2.75
C GLU A 52 -2.42 6.50 -2.17
N SER A 53 -3.43 7.35 -2.04
CA SER A 53 -4.74 6.98 -1.50
C SER A 53 -5.43 5.90 -2.33
N LYS A 54 -5.32 5.98 -3.66
CA LYS A 54 -5.86 4.96 -4.59
C LYS A 54 -5.09 3.65 -4.50
N ALA A 55 -3.76 3.73 -4.38
CA ALA A 55 -2.90 2.57 -4.22
C ALA A 55 -3.22 1.80 -2.93
N LEU A 56 -3.39 2.51 -1.81
CA LEU A 56 -3.76 1.92 -0.53
C LEU A 56 -5.16 1.29 -0.57
N ALA A 57 -6.13 1.94 -1.21
CA ALA A 57 -7.48 1.38 -1.37
C ALA A 57 -7.48 0.10 -2.23
N ALA A 58 -6.78 0.12 -3.36
CA ALA A 58 -6.64 -1.04 -4.24
C ALA A 58 -5.87 -2.18 -3.57
N ALA A 59 -4.79 -1.88 -2.84
CA ALA A 59 -4.03 -2.85 -2.06
C ALA A 59 -4.90 -3.55 -1.01
N ARG A 60 -5.71 -2.79 -0.25
CA ARG A 60 -6.67 -3.35 0.71
C ARG A 60 -7.72 -4.24 0.04
N GLY A 61 -8.22 -3.83 -1.14
CA GLY A 61 -9.13 -4.65 -1.94
C GLY A 61 -8.51 -5.96 -2.44
N LEU A 62 -7.24 -5.93 -2.86
CA LEU A 62 -6.49 -7.13 -3.25
C LEU A 62 -6.29 -8.07 -2.06
N LEU A 63 -5.93 -7.54 -0.88
CA LEU A 63 -5.80 -8.34 0.34
C LEU A 63 -7.12 -8.99 0.74
N ALA A 64 -8.25 -8.27 0.67
CA ALA A 64 -9.56 -8.83 0.98
C ALA A 64 -10.01 -9.92 -0.01
N ARG A 65 -9.54 -9.88 -1.27
CA ARG A 65 -9.79 -10.95 -2.24
C ARG A 65 -8.85 -12.14 -2.06
N SER A 66 -7.61 -11.89 -1.65
CA SER A 66 -6.61 -12.94 -1.45
C SER A 66 -6.76 -13.67 -0.12
N ASP A 67 -7.32 -13.00 0.88
CA ASP A 67 -7.74 -13.59 2.15
C ASP A 67 -9.27 -13.65 2.17
N PRO A 68 -9.89 -14.68 1.56
CA PRO A 68 -11.34 -14.91 1.68
C PRO A 68 -11.74 -15.40 3.09
N ALA A 69 -10.82 -15.45 4.05
CA ALA A 69 -10.97 -16.13 5.33
C ALA A 69 -11.38 -15.20 6.48
N ARG A 70 -12.46 -14.44 6.29
CA ARG A 70 -13.30 -14.02 7.42
C ARG A 70 -14.74 -13.77 6.96
N PRO A 71 -15.64 -14.76 7.10
CA PRO A 71 -17.07 -14.50 6.92
C PRO A 71 -17.55 -13.51 8.00
N PRO A 72 -18.49 -12.61 7.68
CA PRO A 72 -19.20 -11.84 8.69
C PRO A 72 -20.00 -12.82 9.56
N GLY A 73 -19.65 -12.88 10.84
CA GLY A 73 -20.49 -13.48 11.88
C GLY A 73 -21.42 -12.42 12.46
#